data_AF-A0A2M7VDU3-F1
#
_entry.id   AF-A0A2M7VDU3-F1
#
_cell.length_a   1.000
_cell.length_b   1.000
_cell.length_c   1.000
_cell.angle_alpha   90.00
_cell.angle_beta   90.00
_cell.angle_gamma   90.00
#
_symmetry.space_group_name_H-M   'P 1'
#
loop_
_entity.id
_entity.type
_entity.pdbx_description
1 polymer ?
#
loop_
_entity_poly.entity_id
_entity_poly.type
_entity_poly.pdbx_seq_one_letter_code
_entity_poly.pdbx_strand_id
1 'polypeptide(L)'
;KAGDVIDDKTARTIDEAGVDQIHVHSVLQCKLPKGFCRKCYGYDLAHNKPVEFGTAVGIIAAQSLGEPGTQLTLRTFHSGGVAGVDITQGLPRIEELFECRPPKRKAVLSEVDGKVEIEDADGKIVTSPTGKKIFEGRRGQKIIRVHFEGMEETKIKFDKGDEIMVKDGDEVAPGQVILVSGASGEEVIAKYQTKVGLSKNNLVLTYVGAKVREYIVPLGYKLYVKDGDQVEKGQRMTDGSINLQELFELSGRPAVQRYILQEVQNIYSSQGQKVNDKHVELLICQMFSRVQVEEAGDTELLPGEVVEKAQFMFANQTAKKNNNKLSTAKELLFGVSRVALSTQSFLSSASFQETAKVLINTALTGKVDYLEGLKENVIIGRLIPAGTGFKK
;
A
#
# COMPACT_ATOMS: atom_id res chain seq x y z
N LYS A 1 -7.27 18.60 -25.37
CA LYS A 1 -6.23 17.86 -26.13
C LYS A 1 -5.33 17.13 -25.12
N ALA A 2 -4.80 15.95 -25.46
CA ALA A 2 -3.98 15.18 -24.53
C ALA A 2 -2.54 15.74 -24.46
N GLY A 3 -1.98 15.85 -23.25
CA GLY A 3 -0.58 16.22 -23.03
C GLY A 3 -0.28 17.73 -23.01
N ASP A 4 -1.30 18.58 -23.19
CA ASP A 4 -1.19 20.03 -23.00
C ASP A 4 -1.29 20.38 -21.52
N VAL A 5 -0.65 21.49 -21.13
CA VAL A 5 -0.76 21.97 -19.75
C VAL A 5 -2.01 22.81 -19.59
N ILE A 6 -2.73 22.57 -18.49
CA ILE A 6 -3.92 23.34 -18.12
C ILE A 6 -3.46 24.69 -17.57
N ASP A 7 -3.63 25.74 -18.37
CA ASP A 7 -3.47 27.14 -17.96
C ASP A 7 -4.79 27.72 -17.46
N ASP A 8 -4.77 28.96 -16.93
CA ASP A 8 -5.97 29.62 -16.38
C ASP A 8 -7.09 29.76 -17.42
N LYS A 9 -6.74 29.94 -18.70
CA LYS A 9 -7.71 30.03 -19.80
C LYS A 9 -8.40 28.68 -20.03
N THR A 10 -7.60 27.62 -20.16
CA THR A 10 -8.11 26.26 -20.37
C THR A 10 -8.90 25.79 -19.16
N ALA A 11 -8.49 26.15 -17.94
CA ALA A 11 -9.22 25.84 -16.71
C ALA A 11 -10.63 26.43 -16.72
N ARG A 12 -10.79 27.71 -17.11
CA ARG A 12 -12.12 28.33 -17.25
C ARG A 12 -12.98 27.65 -18.30
N THR A 13 -12.39 27.26 -19.43
CA THR A 13 -13.12 26.53 -20.48
C THR A 13 -13.60 25.16 -20.00
N ILE A 14 -12.83 24.48 -19.13
CA ILE A 14 -13.25 23.20 -18.52
C ILE A 14 -14.41 23.43 -17.55
N ASP A 15 -14.34 24.49 -16.75
CA ASP A 15 -15.38 24.86 -15.78
C ASP A 15 -16.70 25.24 -16.49
N GLU A 16 -16.63 26.07 -17.54
CA GLU A 16 -17.77 26.43 -18.40
C GLU A 16 -18.39 25.21 -19.11
N ALA A 17 -17.58 24.19 -19.42
CA ALA A 17 -18.04 22.96 -20.03
C ALA A 17 -18.75 22.01 -19.04
N GLY A 18 -18.74 22.31 -17.74
CA GLY A 18 -19.41 21.51 -16.71
C GLY A 18 -18.84 20.09 -16.56
N VAL A 19 -17.54 19.91 -16.75
CA VAL A 19 -16.88 18.60 -16.66
C VAL A 19 -16.51 18.29 -15.21
N ASP A 20 -17.13 17.28 -14.62
CA ASP A 20 -16.90 16.91 -13.21
C ASP A 20 -15.53 16.26 -12.95
N GLN A 21 -14.96 15.57 -13.96
CA GLN A 21 -13.72 14.81 -13.81
C GLN A 21 -12.83 14.89 -15.04
N ILE A 22 -11.54 15.08 -14.80
CA ILE A 22 -10.51 15.10 -15.83
C ILE A 22 -9.34 14.18 -15.46
N HIS A 23 -8.72 13.60 -16.49
CA HIS A 23 -7.51 12.80 -16.31
C HIS A 23 -6.28 13.71 -16.42
N VAL A 24 -5.45 13.72 -15.38
CA VAL A 24 -4.23 14.52 -15.31
C VAL A 24 -2.98 13.64 -15.20
N HIS A 25 -1.86 14.15 -15.69
CA HIS A 25 -0.56 13.57 -15.36
C HIS A 25 -0.19 13.91 -13.92
N SER A 26 0.31 12.90 -13.19
CA SER A 26 0.76 13.03 -11.81
C SER A 26 2.17 12.44 -11.67
N VAL A 27 2.92 12.92 -10.67
CA VAL A 27 4.23 12.35 -10.32
C VAL A 27 4.11 10.93 -9.79
N LEU A 28 2.95 10.55 -9.23
CA LEU A 28 2.67 9.21 -8.70
C LEU A 28 2.79 8.10 -9.76
N GLN A 29 2.52 8.44 -11.03
CA GLN A 29 2.54 7.51 -12.16
C GLN A 29 3.74 7.73 -13.11
N CYS A 30 4.70 8.56 -12.72
CA CYS A 30 5.90 8.78 -13.53
C CYS A 30 6.68 7.46 -13.68
N LYS A 31 7.02 7.11 -14.93
CA LYS A 31 7.73 5.86 -15.28
C LYS A 31 9.26 6.01 -15.31
N LEU A 32 9.78 7.22 -15.05
CA LEU A 32 11.22 7.42 -15.00
C LEU A 32 11.82 6.64 -13.81
N PRO A 33 12.94 5.91 -14.01
CA PRO A 33 13.54 5.12 -12.94
C PRO A 33 14.11 6.01 -11.83
N LYS A 34 14.69 7.17 -12.19
CA LYS A 34 15.23 8.15 -11.24
C LYS A 34 14.79 9.55 -11.64
N GLY A 35 14.21 10.28 -10.68
CA GLY A 35 13.63 11.62 -10.90
C GLY A 35 12.25 11.60 -11.56
N PHE A 36 11.79 12.79 -11.97
CA PHE A 36 10.45 13.00 -12.52
C PHE A 36 10.52 13.76 -13.85
N CYS A 37 9.60 13.44 -14.77
CA CYS A 37 9.57 14.13 -16.05
C CYS A 37 8.81 15.46 -15.93
N ARG A 38 9.17 16.42 -16.79
CA ARG A 38 8.52 17.74 -16.86
C ARG A 38 7.00 17.64 -17.03
N LYS A 39 6.51 16.67 -17.80
CA LYS A 39 5.07 16.48 -18.07
C LYS A 39 4.29 15.98 -16.84
N CYS A 40 4.88 15.08 -16.05
CA CYS A 40 4.26 14.56 -14.83
C CYS A 40 4.28 15.57 -13.68
N TYR A 41 5.33 16.40 -13.59
CA TYR A 41 5.42 17.44 -12.56
C TYR A 41 4.60 18.70 -12.91
N GLY A 42 4.58 19.06 -14.18
CA GLY A 42 3.85 20.23 -14.68
C GLY A 42 4.54 21.55 -14.36
N TYR A 43 3.80 22.48 -13.77
CA TYR A 43 4.26 23.85 -13.50
C TYR A 43 5.10 23.96 -12.25
N ASP A 44 6.14 24.78 -12.34
CA ASP A 44 6.75 25.42 -11.18
C ASP A 44 5.78 26.49 -10.66
N LEU A 45 5.34 26.30 -9.42
CA LEU A 45 4.37 27.16 -8.75
C LEU A 45 4.96 28.52 -8.37
N ALA A 46 6.29 28.64 -8.27
CA ALA A 46 6.94 29.92 -7.96
C ALA A 46 6.94 30.88 -9.15
N HIS A 47 7.16 30.35 -10.36
CA HIS A 47 7.32 31.15 -11.58
C HIS A 47 6.12 31.08 -12.52
N ASN A 48 5.12 30.25 -12.22
CA ASN A 48 3.97 29.96 -13.09
C ASN A 48 4.37 29.59 -14.52
N LYS A 49 5.42 28.78 -14.66
CA LYS A 49 5.94 28.27 -15.92
C LYS A 49 6.17 26.76 -15.81
N PRO A 50 6.15 26.00 -16.92
CA PRO A 50 6.46 24.58 -16.85
C PRO A 50 7.91 24.37 -16.37
N VAL A 51 8.11 23.47 -15.41
CA VAL A 51 9.37 23.30 -14.66
C VAL A 51 10.59 23.11 -15.57
N GLU A 52 11.75 23.64 -15.17
CA GLU A 52 13.00 23.47 -15.90
C GLU A 52 13.68 22.13 -15.59
N PHE A 53 14.55 21.67 -16.49
CA PHE A 53 15.35 20.47 -16.24
C PHE A 53 16.39 20.75 -15.16
N GLY A 54 16.58 19.79 -14.26
CA GLY A 54 17.51 19.93 -13.13
C GLY A 54 16.92 20.63 -11.90
N THR A 55 15.66 21.09 -11.93
CA THR A 55 15.02 21.66 -10.73
C THR A 55 14.93 20.62 -9.60
N ALA A 56 15.41 20.99 -8.40
CA ALA A 56 15.38 20.13 -7.22
C ALA A 56 13.97 20.09 -6.57
N VAL A 57 12.99 19.56 -7.29
CA VAL A 57 11.57 19.56 -6.88
C VAL A 57 11.31 18.86 -5.55
N GLY A 58 12.14 17.89 -5.17
CA GLY A 58 12.05 17.21 -3.87
C GLY A 58 12.39 18.13 -2.69
N ILE A 59 13.37 19.03 -2.84
CA ILE A 59 13.71 20.01 -1.80
C ILE A 59 12.58 21.02 -1.67
N ILE A 60 12.05 21.51 -2.79
CA ILE A 60 10.92 22.46 -2.82
C ILE A 60 9.71 21.85 -2.11
N ALA A 61 9.40 20.58 -2.39
CA ALA A 61 8.30 19.87 -1.74
C ALA A 61 8.51 19.71 -0.23
N ALA A 62 9.72 19.31 0.19
CA ALA A 62 10.05 19.14 1.60
C ALA A 62 9.93 20.46 2.37
N GLN A 63 10.41 21.58 1.80
CA GLN A 63 10.28 22.91 2.40
C GLN A 63 8.81 23.36 2.46
N SER A 64 8.06 23.19 1.37
CA SER A 64 6.66 23.59 1.27
C SER A 64 5.75 22.86 2.28
N LEU A 65 6.13 21.64 2.67
CA LEU A 65 5.44 20.86 3.70
C LEU A 65 5.97 21.17 5.11
N GLY A 66 7.28 21.33 5.25
CA GLY A 66 7.96 21.51 6.52
C GLY A 66 7.75 22.89 7.15
N GLU A 67 7.78 23.97 6.36
CA GLU A 67 7.63 25.34 6.87
C GLU A 67 6.26 25.55 7.55
N PRO A 68 5.11 25.23 6.92
CA PRO A 68 3.82 25.31 7.60
C PRO A 68 3.73 24.32 8.78
N GLY A 69 4.45 23.19 8.72
CA GLY A 69 4.50 22.19 9.80
C GLY A 69 4.91 22.77 11.15
N THR A 70 5.84 23.74 11.16
CA THR A 70 6.23 24.45 12.40
C THR A 70 5.05 25.20 13.03
N GLN A 71 4.17 25.78 12.21
CA GLN A 71 2.97 26.48 12.68
C GLN A 71 1.92 25.49 13.20
N LEU A 72 1.81 24.31 12.61
CA LEU A 72 0.88 23.27 13.07
C LEU A 72 1.20 22.88 14.51
N THR A 73 2.48 22.71 14.84
CA THR A 73 2.93 22.35 16.20
C THR A 73 2.55 23.40 17.23
N LEU A 74 2.70 24.69 16.92
CA LEU A 74 2.37 25.79 17.84
C LEU A 74 0.84 25.90 18.08
N ARG A 75 0.02 25.65 17.06
CA ARG A 75 -1.45 25.72 17.17
C ARG A 75 -2.06 24.54 17.91
N THR A 76 -1.46 23.35 17.81
CA THR A 76 -1.93 22.16 18.55
C THR A 76 -1.95 22.36 20.07
N PHE A 77 -1.02 23.15 20.64
CA PHE A 77 -1.01 23.44 22.07
C PHE A 77 -2.22 24.26 22.55
N HIS A 78 -2.76 25.13 21.69
CA HIS A 78 -3.88 26.00 22.04
C HIS A 78 -5.22 25.28 21.93
N SER A 79 -5.33 24.31 21.01
CA SER A 79 -6.54 23.49 20.81
C SER A 79 -6.58 22.24 21.70
N GLY A 80 -5.44 21.82 22.25
CA GLY A 80 -5.31 20.62 23.08
C GLY A 80 -6.05 20.66 24.43
N GLY A 81 -6.65 21.80 24.79
CA GLY A 81 -7.48 21.96 26.00
C GLY A 81 -8.98 21.75 25.79
N VAL A 82 -9.46 21.59 24.54
CA VAL A 82 -10.88 21.45 24.24
C VAL A 82 -11.27 19.97 24.22
N ALA A 83 -12.06 19.55 25.22
CA ALA A 83 -12.57 18.19 25.31
C ALA A 83 -13.41 17.84 24.06
N GLY A 84 -12.96 16.86 23.27
CA GLY A 84 -13.70 16.30 22.14
C GLY A 84 -13.07 16.47 20.76
N VAL A 85 -12.06 17.33 20.60
CA VAL A 85 -11.26 17.39 19.37
C VAL A 85 -10.08 16.44 19.52
N ASP A 86 -9.98 15.46 18.62
CA ASP A 86 -8.90 14.48 18.62
C ASP A 86 -7.55 15.21 18.45
N ILE A 87 -6.75 15.26 19.53
CA ILE A 87 -5.46 15.99 19.62
C ILE A 87 -4.47 15.51 18.55
N THR A 88 -4.73 14.35 17.94
CA THR A 88 -3.91 13.79 16.86
C THR A 88 -3.97 14.58 15.55
N GLN A 89 -4.93 15.49 15.33
CA GLN A 89 -5.18 16.17 14.04
C GLN A 89 -4.12 17.21 13.58
N GLY A 90 -2.89 17.14 14.06
CA GLY A 90 -1.80 18.07 13.73
C GLY A 90 -0.57 17.42 13.11
N LEU A 91 0.59 18.01 13.38
CA LEU A 91 1.88 17.47 12.93
C LEU A 91 2.14 16.01 13.36
N PRO A 92 1.76 15.56 14.58
CA PRO A 92 1.97 14.16 14.98
C PRO A 92 1.32 13.14 14.05
N ARG A 93 0.17 13.48 13.45
CA ARG A 93 -0.50 12.62 12.48
C ARG A 93 0.17 12.63 11.12
N ILE A 94 0.68 13.79 10.68
CA ILE A 94 1.49 13.86 9.46
C ILE A 94 2.76 13.01 9.61
N GLU A 95 3.44 13.09 10.77
CA GLU A 95 4.58 12.24 11.07
C GLU A 95 4.18 10.76 11.07
N GLU A 96 3.06 10.40 11.70
CA GLU A 96 2.54 9.03 11.73
C GLU A 96 2.30 8.47 10.32
N LEU A 97 1.73 9.28 9.41
CA LEU A 97 1.49 8.92 8.01
C LEU A 97 2.80 8.75 7.24
N PHE A 98 3.69 9.74 7.27
CA PHE A 98 4.94 9.68 6.51
C PHE A 98 5.95 8.68 7.07
N GLU A 99 5.84 8.29 8.34
CA GLU A 99 6.64 7.22 8.93
C GLU A 99 5.98 5.84 8.87
N CYS A 100 4.81 5.71 8.25
CA CYS A 100 4.03 4.48 8.17
C CYS A 100 3.80 3.81 9.55
N ARG A 101 3.64 4.63 10.60
CA ARG A 101 3.42 4.12 11.96
C ARG A 101 1.97 3.66 12.12
N PRO A 102 1.72 2.61 12.91
CA PRO A 102 0.35 2.17 13.19
C PRO A 102 -0.39 3.27 13.97
N PRO A 103 -1.61 3.64 13.56
CA PRO A 103 -2.37 4.68 14.25
C PRO A 103 -2.81 4.26 15.64
N LYS A 104 -2.84 5.22 16.57
CA LYS A 104 -3.33 4.99 17.94
C LYS A 104 -4.78 4.51 17.97
N ARG A 105 -5.63 5.14 17.14
CA ARG A 105 -7.04 4.80 16.98
C ARG A 105 -7.26 4.16 15.61
N LYS A 106 -6.91 2.88 15.49
CA LYS A 106 -6.97 2.11 14.24
C LYS A 106 -8.42 1.81 13.85
N ALA A 107 -8.81 2.25 12.66
CA ALA A 107 -10.09 1.87 12.07
C ALA A 107 -10.06 0.42 11.59
N VAL A 108 -11.20 -0.25 11.68
CA VAL A 108 -11.38 -1.61 11.15
C VAL A 108 -11.69 -1.52 9.66
N LEU A 109 -10.90 -2.24 8.86
CA LEU A 109 -11.10 -2.38 7.41
C LEU A 109 -11.75 -3.73 7.10
N SER A 110 -12.56 -3.79 6.03
CA SER A 110 -13.01 -5.07 5.50
C SER A 110 -11.87 -5.75 4.74
N GLU A 111 -11.59 -7.01 5.01
CA GLU A 111 -10.61 -7.80 4.26
C GLU A 111 -11.21 -8.49 3.02
N VAL A 112 -12.53 -8.45 2.87
CA VAL A 112 -13.29 -9.13 1.82
C VAL A 112 -14.41 -8.24 1.29
N ASP A 113 -14.80 -8.45 0.04
CA ASP A 113 -16.01 -7.85 -0.52
C ASP A 113 -17.23 -8.64 -0.02
N GLY A 114 -18.30 -7.97 0.39
CA GLY A 114 -19.47 -8.70 0.90
C GLY A 114 -20.56 -7.84 1.50
N LYS A 115 -21.58 -8.51 2.04
CA LYS A 115 -22.68 -7.85 2.77
C LYS A 115 -22.41 -7.83 4.26
N VAL A 116 -22.62 -6.67 4.87
CA VAL A 116 -22.43 -6.44 6.29
C VAL A 116 -23.66 -6.87 7.08
N GLU A 117 -23.44 -7.63 8.14
CA GLU A 117 -24.39 -7.90 9.21
C GLU A 117 -23.78 -7.41 10.54
N ILE A 118 -24.54 -6.67 11.34
CA ILE A 118 -24.05 -6.10 12.60
C ILE A 118 -24.77 -6.74 13.78
N GLU A 119 -24.01 -7.38 14.68
CA GLU A 119 -24.54 -7.96 15.92
C GLU A 119 -23.93 -7.29 17.17
N ASP A 120 -24.68 -7.25 18.27
CA ASP A 120 -24.15 -6.87 19.58
C ASP A 120 -23.41 -8.05 20.23
N ALA A 121 -22.27 -7.78 20.86
CA ALA A 121 -21.36 -8.79 21.43
C ALA A 121 -21.75 -9.25 22.85
N ASP A 122 -22.90 -8.83 23.37
CA ASP A 122 -23.31 -9.04 24.77
C ASP A 122 -23.27 -10.52 25.18
N GLY A 123 -22.26 -10.91 25.98
CA GLY A 123 -22.12 -12.25 26.55
C GLY A 123 -21.64 -13.33 25.59
N LYS A 124 -21.27 -13.01 24.35
CA LYS A 124 -20.76 -13.99 23.37
C LYS A 124 -19.27 -14.25 23.59
N ILE A 125 -18.91 -15.54 23.62
CA ILE A 125 -17.53 -16.02 23.58
C ILE A 125 -17.23 -16.39 22.13
N VAL A 126 -16.32 -15.65 21.49
CA VAL A 126 -15.84 -16.02 20.14
C VAL A 126 -14.73 -17.05 20.32
N THR A 127 -15.02 -18.30 19.97
CA THR A 127 -14.06 -19.42 19.98
C THR A 127 -13.45 -19.63 18.60
N SER A 128 -12.12 -19.73 18.55
CA SER A 128 -11.41 -20.19 17.35
C SER A 128 -11.84 -21.62 16.96
N PRO A 129 -11.70 -22.05 15.69
CA PRO A 129 -11.75 -23.47 15.32
C PRO A 129 -10.80 -24.37 16.12
N THR A 130 -9.80 -23.79 16.80
CA THR A 130 -8.82 -24.47 17.66
C THR A 130 -9.22 -24.54 19.15
N GLY A 131 -10.45 -24.16 19.53
CA GLY A 131 -10.95 -24.25 20.91
C GLY A 131 -10.35 -23.25 21.90
N LYS A 132 -9.45 -22.36 21.45
CA LYS A 132 -8.90 -21.28 22.26
C LYS A 132 -9.93 -20.13 22.36
N LYS A 133 -10.23 -19.67 23.58
CA LYS A 133 -11.06 -18.49 23.82
C LYS A 133 -10.33 -17.26 23.28
N ILE A 134 -10.80 -16.69 22.16
CA ILE A 134 -10.17 -15.51 21.56
C ILE A 134 -10.69 -14.24 22.24
N PHE A 135 -11.97 -14.21 22.62
CA PHE A 135 -12.61 -12.98 23.08
C PHE A 135 -13.84 -13.21 23.97
N GLU A 136 -13.99 -12.41 25.02
CA GLU A 136 -15.20 -12.28 25.83
C GLU A 136 -15.83 -10.92 25.54
N GLY A 137 -16.98 -10.92 24.86
CA GLY A 137 -17.67 -9.71 24.46
C GLY A 137 -18.11 -8.87 25.66
N ARG A 138 -17.62 -7.64 25.74
CA ARG A 138 -18.05 -6.67 26.75
C ARG A 138 -19.34 -5.98 26.30
N ARG A 139 -20.18 -5.61 27.26
CA ARG A 139 -21.42 -4.89 27.01
C ARG A 139 -21.20 -3.64 26.14
N GLY A 140 -21.93 -3.55 25.03
CA GLY A 140 -21.85 -2.43 24.08
C GLY A 140 -20.76 -2.54 23.00
N GLN A 141 -20.06 -3.67 22.89
CA GLN A 141 -19.23 -3.98 21.71
C GLN A 141 -20.08 -4.51 20.56
N LYS A 142 -19.68 -4.19 19.33
CA LYS A 142 -20.35 -4.67 18.12
C LYS A 142 -19.43 -5.61 17.35
N ILE A 143 -20.02 -6.64 16.76
CA ILE A 143 -19.36 -7.57 15.86
C ILE A 143 -19.91 -7.30 14.46
N ILE A 144 -19.02 -7.02 13.51
CA ILE A 144 -19.37 -6.88 12.11
C ILE A 144 -19.09 -8.23 11.44
N ARG A 145 -20.10 -8.83 10.84
CA ARG A 145 -19.99 -10.04 10.03
C ARG A 145 -20.08 -9.63 8.57
N VAL A 146 -19.04 -9.90 7.79
CA VAL A 146 -19.09 -9.70 6.34
C VAL A 146 -19.29 -11.06 5.68
N HIS A 147 -20.45 -11.23 5.07
CA HIS A 147 -20.82 -12.40 4.28
C HIS A 147 -20.23 -12.24 2.88
N PHE A 148 -19.36 -13.16 2.49
CA PHE A 148 -18.70 -13.16 1.19
C PHE A 148 -18.74 -14.55 0.56
N GLU A 149 -18.73 -14.58 -0.77
CA GLU A 149 -18.59 -15.82 -1.52
C GLU A 149 -17.10 -16.13 -1.68
N GLY A 150 -16.63 -17.21 -1.06
CA GLY A 150 -15.22 -17.60 -1.06
C GLY A 150 -15.03 -18.97 -1.69
N MET A 151 -13.93 -19.14 -2.43
CA MET A 151 -13.52 -20.46 -2.90
C MET A 151 -13.02 -21.30 -1.70
N GLU A 152 -13.51 -22.52 -1.58
CA GLU A 152 -13.03 -23.55 -0.66
C GLU A 152 -12.44 -24.70 -1.44
N GLU A 153 -11.27 -25.16 -1.00
CA GLU A 153 -10.65 -26.39 -1.48
C GLU A 153 -10.81 -27.47 -0.42
N THR A 154 -11.60 -28.50 -0.73
CA THR A 154 -11.66 -29.71 0.09
C THR A 154 -10.78 -30.77 -0.54
N LYS A 155 -9.81 -31.29 0.23
CA LYS A 155 -8.92 -32.38 -0.20
C LYS A 155 -9.45 -33.70 0.32
N ILE A 156 -9.84 -34.58 -0.59
CA ILE A 156 -10.27 -35.95 -0.28
C ILE A 156 -9.15 -36.90 -0.69
N LYS A 157 -8.69 -37.72 0.26
CA LYS A 157 -7.77 -38.83 -0.05
C LYS A 157 -8.59 -40.01 -0.56
N PHE A 158 -8.12 -40.65 -1.62
CA PHE A 158 -8.70 -41.87 -2.16
C PHE A 158 -7.64 -42.96 -2.24
N ASP A 159 -8.05 -44.20 -1.98
CA ASP A 159 -7.20 -45.40 -2.03
C ASP A 159 -7.45 -46.18 -3.34
N LYS A 160 -6.58 -47.16 -3.65
CA LYS A 160 -6.62 -47.95 -4.91
C LYS A 160 -7.92 -48.75 -5.15
N GLY A 161 -8.84 -48.81 -4.18
CA GLY A 161 -10.13 -49.48 -4.28
C GLY A 161 -11.33 -48.55 -4.51
N ASP A 162 -11.13 -47.22 -4.56
CA ASP A 162 -12.21 -46.25 -4.73
C ASP A 162 -12.51 -46.00 -6.21
N GLU A 163 -13.79 -45.98 -6.58
CA GLU A 163 -14.23 -45.65 -7.94
C GLU A 163 -14.51 -44.15 -8.05
N ILE A 164 -13.72 -43.47 -8.90
CA ILE A 164 -13.86 -42.03 -9.16
C ILE A 164 -14.80 -41.83 -10.36
N MET A 165 -15.91 -41.14 -10.14
CA MET A 165 -16.95 -40.92 -11.16
C MET A 165 -16.76 -39.64 -11.97
N VAL A 166 -15.72 -38.85 -11.66
CA VAL A 166 -15.47 -37.53 -12.23
C VAL A 166 -14.08 -37.45 -12.87
N LYS A 167 -13.96 -36.67 -13.95
CA LYS A 167 -12.70 -36.45 -14.65
C LYS A 167 -11.93 -35.26 -14.07
N ASP A 168 -10.62 -35.20 -14.34
CA ASP A 168 -9.80 -34.04 -13.97
C ASP A 168 -10.29 -32.79 -14.72
N GLY A 169 -10.63 -31.74 -13.96
CA GLY A 169 -11.16 -30.47 -14.49
C GLY A 169 -12.68 -30.41 -14.67
N ASP A 170 -13.43 -31.47 -14.33
CA ASP A 170 -14.88 -31.53 -14.52
C ASP A 170 -15.64 -30.57 -13.56
N GLU A 171 -16.71 -29.96 -14.06
CA GLU A 171 -17.63 -29.14 -13.26
C GLU A 171 -18.82 -30.00 -12.84
N VAL A 172 -18.93 -30.25 -11.54
CA VAL A 172 -19.89 -31.18 -10.95
C VAL A 172 -21.05 -30.38 -10.38
N ALA A 173 -22.27 -30.71 -10.78
CA ALA A 173 -23.48 -30.09 -10.28
C ALA A 173 -23.84 -30.61 -8.87
N PRO A 174 -24.53 -29.81 -8.02
CA PRO A 174 -24.97 -30.26 -6.71
C PRO A 174 -25.84 -31.52 -6.83
N GLY A 175 -25.49 -32.57 -6.07
CA GLY A 175 -26.18 -33.87 -6.08
C GLY A 175 -25.48 -34.97 -6.89
N GLN A 176 -24.42 -34.66 -7.64
CA GLN A 176 -23.67 -35.66 -8.40
C GLN A 176 -22.61 -36.37 -7.53
N VAL A 177 -22.50 -37.69 -7.70
CA VAL A 177 -21.54 -38.53 -6.99
C VAL A 177 -20.15 -38.31 -7.57
N ILE A 178 -19.20 -37.97 -6.68
CA ILE A 178 -17.81 -37.65 -7.02
C ILE A 178 -16.95 -38.92 -6.86
N LEU A 179 -17.14 -39.65 -5.76
CA LEU A 179 -16.34 -40.80 -5.39
C LEU A 179 -17.20 -41.82 -4.66
N VAL A 180 -17.02 -43.10 -4.99
CA VAL A 180 -17.61 -44.23 -4.25
C VAL A 180 -16.47 -44.99 -3.60
N SER A 181 -16.46 -45.05 -2.26
CA SER A 181 -15.40 -45.76 -1.55
C SER A 181 -15.62 -47.27 -1.58
N GLY A 182 -14.68 -48.02 -2.17
CA GLY A 182 -14.85 -49.45 -2.42
C GLY A 182 -14.80 -50.34 -1.18
N ALA A 183 -14.37 -49.81 -0.03
CA ALA A 183 -14.32 -50.55 1.25
C ALA A 183 -15.59 -50.40 2.10
N SER A 184 -16.35 -49.32 1.95
CA SER A 184 -17.50 -48.97 2.82
C SER A 184 -18.81 -48.72 2.06
N GLY A 185 -18.77 -48.55 0.73
CA GLY A 185 -19.94 -48.18 -0.07
C GLY A 185 -20.42 -46.74 0.19
N GLU A 186 -19.62 -45.90 0.84
CA GLU A 186 -19.95 -44.50 1.08
C GLU A 186 -19.77 -43.67 -0.20
N GLU A 187 -20.84 -42.97 -0.59
CA GLU A 187 -20.87 -42.07 -1.74
C GLU A 187 -20.57 -40.63 -1.30
N VAL A 188 -19.54 -40.03 -1.87
CA VAL A 188 -19.24 -38.61 -1.69
C VAL A 188 -20.01 -37.82 -2.73
N ILE A 189 -21.07 -37.13 -2.28
CA ILE A 189 -21.93 -36.31 -3.14
C ILE A 189 -21.48 -34.84 -3.11
N ALA A 190 -21.44 -34.20 -4.26
CA ALA A 190 -21.19 -32.75 -4.38
C ALA A 190 -22.33 -31.95 -3.72
N LYS A 191 -22.04 -31.19 -2.66
CA LYS A 191 -23.04 -30.32 -2.00
C LYS A 191 -23.27 -28.99 -2.73
N TYR A 192 -22.27 -28.54 -3.47
CA TYR A 192 -22.27 -27.28 -4.21
C TYR A 192 -21.75 -27.54 -5.62
N GLN A 193 -21.88 -26.56 -6.51
CA GLN A 193 -21.22 -26.61 -7.80
C GLN A 193 -19.70 -26.58 -7.58
N THR A 194 -19.04 -27.71 -7.87
CA THR A 194 -17.62 -27.95 -7.54
C THR A 194 -16.83 -28.19 -8.82
N LYS A 195 -15.65 -27.58 -8.90
CA LYS A 195 -14.64 -27.96 -9.89
C LYS A 195 -13.72 -29.01 -9.29
N VAL A 196 -13.51 -30.11 -10.00
CA VAL A 196 -12.66 -31.22 -9.54
C VAL A 196 -11.26 -31.08 -10.10
N GLY A 197 -10.24 -31.12 -9.24
CA GLY A 197 -8.83 -31.26 -9.62
C GLY A 197 -8.26 -32.57 -9.09
N LEU A 198 -7.69 -33.40 -9.96
CA LEU A 198 -7.13 -34.70 -9.62
C LEU A 198 -5.61 -34.59 -9.41
N SER A 199 -5.14 -34.90 -8.21
CA SER A 199 -3.71 -35.07 -7.89
C SER A 199 -3.41 -36.54 -7.60
N LYS A 200 -2.14 -36.96 -7.72
CA LYS A 200 -1.70 -38.37 -7.69
C LYS A 200 -2.23 -39.21 -6.51
N ASN A 201 -2.67 -38.59 -5.41
CA ASN A 201 -3.22 -39.26 -4.24
C ASN A 201 -4.35 -38.48 -3.53
N ASN A 202 -4.83 -37.37 -4.12
CA ASN A 202 -5.85 -36.49 -3.54
C ASN A 202 -6.76 -35.94 -4.63
N LEU A 203 -8.06 -35.91 -4.36
CA LEU A 203 -9.08 -35.21 -5.12
C LEU A 203 -9.30 -33.83 -4.47
N VAL A 204 -9.07 -32.75 -5.21
CA VAL A 204 -9.27 -31.36 -4.76
C VAL A 204 -10.59 -30.87 -5.32
N LEU A 205 -11.57 -30.67 -4.44
CA LEU A 205 -12.86 -30.09 -4.79
C LEU A 205 -12.83 -28.60 -4.50
N THR A 206 -12.92 -27.78 -5.55
CA THR A 206 -13.04 -26.32 -5.42
C THR A 206 -14.50 -25.92 -5.55
N TYR A 207 -15.14 -25.42 -4.49
CA TYR A 207 -16.49 -24.83 -4.58
C TYR A 207 -16.53 -23.40 -4.09
N VAL A 208 -17.51 -22.65 -4.57
CA VAL A 208 -17.85 -21.32 -4.04
C VAL A 208 -18.82 -21.52 -2.88
N GLY A 209 -18.34 -21.28 -1.66
CA GLY A 209 -19.12 -21.39 -0.43
C GLY A 209 -19.36 -20.01 0.19
N ALA A 210 -20.52 -19.83 0.82
CA ALA A 210 -20.78 -18.66 1.64
C ALA A 210 -19.89 -18.71 2.90
N LYS A 211 -19.01 -17.73 3.05
CA LYS A 211 -18.14 -17.56 4.21
C LYS A 211 -18.52 -16.28 4.94
N VAL A 212 -18.30 -16.31 6.25
CA VAL A 212 -18.48 -15.14 7.11
C VAL A 212 -17.14 -14.76 7.69
N ARG A 213 -16.78 -13.48 7.55
CA ARG A 213 -15.62 -12.92 8.23
C ARG A 213 -16.09 -12.02 9.35
N GLU A 214 -15.70 -12.34 10.57
CA GLU A 214 -16.08 -11.59 11.77
C GLU A 214 -15.01 -10.56 12.14
N TYR A 215 -15.43 -9.33 12.41
CA TYR A 215 -14.59 -8.23 12.87
C TYR A 215 -15.13 -7.69 14.20
N ILE A 216 -14.26 -7.60 15.18
CA ILE A 216 -14.61 -7.11 16.52
C ILE A 216 -14.34 -5.61 16.58
N VAL A 217 -15.38 -4.82 16.83
CA VAL A 217 -15.27 -3.37 16.94
C VAL A 217 -14.97 -2.99 18.39
N PRO A 218 -13.86 -2.26 18.66
CA PRO A 218 -13.56 -1.82 20.02
C PRO A 218 -14.61 -0.84 20.55
N LEU A 219 -14.72 -0.73 21.88
CA LEU A 219 -15.66 0.19 22.53
C LEU A 219 -15.34 1.64 22.16
N GLY A 220 -16.38 2.45 21.95
CA GLY A 220 -16.26 3.87 21.63
C GLY A 220 -16.06 4.20 20.15
N TYR A 221 -15.95 3.19 19.27
CA TYR A 221 -15.88 3.40 17.83
C TYR A 221 -17.27 3.61 17.23
N LYS A 222 -17.40 4.62 16.37
CA LYS A 222 -18.62 4.84 15.57
C LYS A 222 -18.55 3.98 14.31
N LEU A 223 -19.67 3.42 13.89
CA LEU A 223 -19.77 2.67 12.64
C LEU A 223 -20.10 3.62 11.49
N TYR A 224 -19.44 3.44 10.35
CA TYR A 224 -19.80 4.09 9.10
C TYR A 224 -20.73 3.25 8.23
N VAL A 225 -20.69 1.92 8.40
CA VAL A 225 -21.54 0.97 7.69
C VAL A 225 -22.80 0.65 8.49
N LYS A 226 -23.89 0.37 7.78
CA LYS A 226 -25.17 -0.08 8.32
C LYS A 226 -25.37 -1.56 8.04
N ASP A 227 -26.35 -2.13 8.73
CA ASP A 227 -26.77 -3.51 8.52
C ASP A 227 -27.36 -3.66 7.09
N GLY A 228 -26.87 -4.65 6.36
CA GLY A 228 -27.22 -4.88 4.95
C GLY A 228 -26.40 -4.11 3.92
N ASP A 229 -25.48 -3.22 4.33
CA ASP A 229 -24.62 -2.49 3.40
C ASP A 229 -23.64 -3.42 2.69
N GLN A 230 -23.32 -3.10 1.43
CA GLN A 230 -22.30 -3.80 0.66
C GLN A 230 -20.95 -3.08 0.84
N VAL A 231 -19.92 -3.83 1.22
CA VAL A 231 -18.58 -3.31 1.45
C VAL A 231 -17.57 -3.90 0.47
N GLU A 232 -16.60 -3.08 0.11
CA GLU A 232 -15.45 -3.47 -0.69
C GLU A 232 -14.22 -3.81 0.18
N LYS A 233 -13.29 -4.57 -0.38
CA LYS A 233 -12.03 -4.94 0.25
C LYS A 233 -11.16 -3.71 0.49
N GLY A 234 -10.83 -3.51 1.76
CA GLY A 234 -10.11 -2.38 2.33
C GLY A 234 -10.98 -1.17 2.65
N GLN A 235 -12.31 -1.29 2.51
CA GLN A 235 -13.23 -0.24 2.93
C GLN A 235 -13.21 -0.07 4.45
N ARG A 236 -13.14 1.18 4.89
CA ARG A 236 -13.20 1.56 6.31
C ARG A 236 -14.61 1.41 6.85
N MET A 237 -14.79 0.56 7.87
CA MET A 237 -16.08 0.27 8.49
C MET A 237 -16.36 1.08 9.76
N THR A 238 -15.30 1.50 10.46
CA THR A 238 -15.40 2.25 11.73
C THR A 238 -14.76 3.62 11.63
N ASP A 239 -15.06 4.50 12.57
CA ASP A 239 -14.28 5.71 12.77
C ASP A 239 -12.84 5.41 13.19
N GLY A 240 -11.98 6.43 13.09
CA GLY A 240 -10.55 6.30 13.31
C GLY A 240 -9.74 6.28 12.03
N SER A 241 -8.47 6.01 12.23
CA SER A 241 -7.40 6.15 11.26
C SER A 241 -7.04 4.82 10.63
N ILE A 242 -6.85 4.81 9.31
CA ILE A 242 -6.48 3.60 8.59
C ILE A 242 -4.99 3.30 8.80
N ASN A 243 -4.67 2.02 9.01
CA ASN A 243 -3.29 1.55 8.98
C ASN A 243 -2.82 1.38 7.53
N LEU A 244 -1.73 2.05 7.17
CA LEU A 244 -1.25 2.09 5.78
C LEU A 244 -0.73 0.73 5.28
N GLN A 245 -0.14 -0.09 6.15
CA GLN A 245 0.38 -1.40 5.76
C GLN A 245 -0.76 -2.37 5.44
N GLU A 246 -1.78 -2.40 6.28
CA GLU A 246 -2.98 -3.21 6.06
C GLU A 246 -3.74 -2.74 4.81
N LEU A 247 -3.89 -1.43 4.62
CA LEU A 247 -4.50 -0.89 3.40
C LEU A 247 -3.70 -1.25 2.13
N PHE A 248 -2.37 -1.25 2.22
CA PHE A 248 -1.51 -1.64 1.11
C PHE A 248 -1.70 -3.12 0.73
N GLU A 249 -1.79 -4.00 1.71
CA GLU A 249 -2.02 -5.43 1.48
C GLU A 249 -3.43 -5.72 0.94
N LEU A 250 -4.44 -4.95 1.37
CA LEU A 250 -5.83 -5.18 0.99
C LEU A 250 -6.20 -4.55 -0.36
N SER A 251 -5.87 -3.28 -0.58
CA SER A 251 -6.34 -2.46 -1.72
C SER A 251 -5.21 -1.97 -2.62
N GLY A 252 -3.95 -2.27 -2.29
CA GLY A 252 -2.80 -1.95 -3.12
C GLY A 252 -2.37 -0.48 -3.08
N ARG A 253 -1.38 -0.15 -3.93
CA ARG A 253 -0.72 1.16 -3.97
C ARG A 253 -1.67 2.34 -4.22
N PRO A 254 -2.59 2.33 -5.20
CA PRO A 254 -3.40 3.52 -5.51
C PRO A 254 -4.29 3.95 -4.33
N ALA A 255 -4.84 2.99 -3.58
CA ALA A 255 -5.67 3.27 -2.42
C ALA A 255 -4.88 3.98 -1.32
N VAL A 256 -3.68 3.48 -1.00
CA VAL A 256 -2.78 4.09 -0.02
C VAL A 256 -2.36 5.49 -0.43
N GLN A 257 -1.98 5.69 -1.70
CA GLN A 257 -1.56 7.00 -2.20
C GLN A 257 -2.68 8.04 -2.06
N ARG A 258 -3.92 7.69 -2.46
CA ARG A 258 -5.08 8.59 -2.30
C ARG A 258 -5.38 8.87 -0.84
N TYR A 259 -5.32 7.84 0.01
CA TYR A 259 -5.57 8.00 1.44
C TYR A 259 -4.57 8.96 2.09
N ILE A 260 -3.26 8.77 1.87
CA ILE A 260 -2.23 9.66 2.43
C ILE A 260 -2.44 11.08 1.89
N LEU A 261 -2.68 11.25 0.59
CA LEU A 261 -2.88 12.56 -0.01
C LEU A 261 -4.06 13.31 0.63
N GLN A 262 -5.22 12.64 0.71
CA GLN A 262 -6.44 13.23 1.27
C GLN A 262 -6.29 13.54 2.75
N GLU A 263 -5.69 12.63 3.52
CA GLU A 263 -5.51 12.82 4.97
C GLU A 263 -4.54 13.97 5.27
N VAL A 264 -3.39 14.02 4.58
CA VAL A 264 -2.42 15.12 4.72
C VAL A 264 -3.08 16.45 4.34
N GLN A 265 -3.83 16.49 3.24
CA GLN A 265 -4.47 17.71 2.79
C GLN A 265 -5.61 18.17 3.71
N ASN A 266 -6.37 17.25 4.28
CA ASN A 266 -7.37 17.56 5.31
C ASN A 266 -6.72 18.19 6.54
N ILE A 267 -5.55 17.69 6.97
CA ILE A 267 -4.83 18.26 8.12
C ILE A 267 -4.34 19.68 7.83
N TYR A 268 -3.66 19.91 6.70
CA TYR A 268 -3.19 21.25 6.35
C TYR A 268 -4.35 22.24 6.13
N SER A 269 -5.40 21.83 5.41
CA SER A 269 -6.56 22.67 5.12
C SER A 269 -7.40 23.02 6.35
N SER A 270 -7.58 22.06 7.29
CA SER A 270 -8.27 22.32 8.56
C SER A 270 -7.56 23.39 9.41
N GLN A 271 -6.25 23.58 9.19
CA GLN A 271 -5.45 24.60 9.85
C GLN A 271 -5.25 25.86 9.00
N GLY A 272 -5.98 25.97 7.89
CA GLY A 272 -5.97 27.14 7.00
C GLY A 272 -4.71 27.27 6.14
N GLN A 273 -3.88 26.23 6.05
CA GLN A 273 -2.69 26.21 5.20
C GLN A 273 -3.02 25.48 3.89
N LYS A 274 -2.85 26.16 2.76
CA LYS A 274 -3.07 25.56 1.44
C LYS A 274 -1.75 25.00 0.92
N VAL A 275 -1.64 23.68 0.88
CA VAL A 275 -0.52 22.99 0.24
C VAL A 275 -0.99 22.41 -1.10
N ASN A 276 -0.12 22.44 -2.11
CA ASN A 276 -0.40 21.81 -3.40
C ASN A 276 -0.12 20.31 -3.35
N ASP A 277 -1.05 19.52 -3.86
CA ASP A 277 -1.02 18.05 -3.88
C ASP A 277 0.29 17.49 -4.44
N LYS A 278 0.90 18.14 -5.45
CA LYS A 278 2.14 17.66 -6.07
C LYS A 278 3.29 17.49 -5.07
N HIS A 279 3.34 18.32 -4.02
CA HIS A 279 4.39 18.22 -3.00
C HIS A 279 4.20 17.00 -2.11
N VAL A 280 2.95 16.70 -1.75
CA VAL A 280 2.59 15.49 -1.01
C VAL A 280 2.83 14.25 -1.87
N GLU A 281 2.42 14.29 -3.14
CA GLU A 281 2.65 13.21 -4.10
C GLU A 281 4.13 12.86 -4.26
N LEU A 282 5.02 13.86 -4.26
CA LEU A 282 6.47 13.63 -4.32
C LEU A 282 6.99 12.84 -3.11
N LEU A 283 6.50 13.12 -1.90
CA LEU A 283 6.88 12.35 -0.71
C LEU A 283 6.28 10.95 -0.73
N ILE A 284 5.02 10.81 -1.15
CA ILE A 284 4.38 9.51 -1.32
C ILE A 284 5.18 8.64 -2.31
N CYS A 285 5.68 9.22 -3.42
CA CYS A 285 6.56 8.51 -4.34
C CYS A 285 7.83 7.95 -3.66
N GLN A 286 8.41 8.70 -2.72
CA GLN A 286 9.59 8.23 -1.98
C GLN A 286 9.26 7.06 -1.04
N MET A 287 8.07 7.05 -0.43
CA MET A 287 7.63 5.95 0.45
C MET A 287 7.50 4.60 -0.28
N PHE A 288 7.23 4.61 -1.60
CA PHE A 288 7.16 3.44 -2.48
C PHE A 288 8.43 3.22 -3.33
N SER A 289 9.55 3.85 -2.97
CA SER A 289 10.79 3.80 -3.76
C SER A 289 11.64 2.54 -3.54
N ARG A 290 11.21 1.64 -2.65
CA ARG A 290 11.95 0.42 -2.27
C ARG A 290 11.21 -0.84 -2.70
N VAL A 291 11.98 -1.84 -3.09
CA VAL A 291 11.49 -3.17 -3.45
C VAL A 291 12.34 -4.23 -2.76
N GLN A 292 11.72 -5.32 -2.35
CA GLN A 292 12.42 -6.51 -1.85
C GLN A 292 12.46 -7.55 -2.96
N VAL A 293 13.67 -8.01 -3.30
CA VAL A 293 13.85 -9.04 -4.33
C VAL A 293 13.30 -10.37 -3.81
N GLU A 294 12.40 -11.00 -4.55
CA GLU A 294 11.89 -12.34 -4.22
C GLU A 294 12.75 -13.38 -4.92
N GLU A 295 12.87 -13.28 -6.25
CA GLU A 295 13.76 -14.10 -7.06
C GLU A 295 14.76 -13.22 -7.81
N ALA A 296 16.04 -13.54 -7.69
CA ALA A 296 17.11 -12.78 -8.34
C ALA A 296 17.20 -13.02 -9.86
N GLY A 297 16.63 -14.12 -10.36
CA GLY A 297 16.85 -14.54 -11.76
C GLY A 297 18.35 -14.64 -12.06
N ASP A 298 18.76 -14.10 -13.21
CA ASP A 298 20.18 -14.00 -13.59
C ASP A 298 20.71 -12.56 -13.44
N THR A 299 20.12 -11.78 -12.53
CA THR A 299 20.59 -10.42 -12.20
C THR A 299 21.63 -10.43 -11.09
N GLU A 300 22.35 -9.32 -10.91
CA GLU A 300 23.34 -9.14 -9.83
C GLU A 300 22.71 -8.97 -8.43
N LEU A 301 21.37 -9.01 -8.33
CA LEU A 301 20.64 -8.78 -7.09
C LEU A 301 20.58 -10.05 -6.23
N LEU A 302 20.47 -9.90 -4.91
CA LEU A 302 20.34 -11.03 -4.00
C LEU A 302 18.88 -11.25 -3.57
N PRO A 303 18.38 -12.51 -3.51
CA PRO A 303 17.07 -12.80 -2.95
C PRO A 303 16.94 -12.32 -1.50
N GLY A 304 15.85 -11.65 -1.18
CA GLY A 304 15.57 -11.06 0.14
C GLY A 304 16.18 -9.67 0.35
N GLU A 305 17.06 -9.20 -0.52
CA GLU A 305 17.68 -7.88 -0.43
C GLU A 305 16.65 -6.77 -0.72
N VAL A 306 16.76 -5.66 0.03
CA VAL A 306 15.95 -4.47 -0.20
C VAL A 306 16.76 -3.45 -0.96
N VAL A 307 16.32 -3.16 -2.18
CA VAL A 307 17.02 -2.27 -3.11
C VAL A 307 16.13 -1.10 -3.56
N GLU A 308 16.74 -0.08 -4.14
CA GLU A 308 15.99 1.01 -4.76
C GLU A 308 15.26 0.49 -6.00
N LYS A 309 14.02 0.93 -6.20
CA LYS A 309 13.22 0.56 -7.36
C LYS A 309 13.91 0.91 -8.69
N ALA A 310 14.64 2.02 -8.71
CA ALA A 310 15.44 2.46 -9.86
C ALA A 310 16.50 1.43 -10.25
N GLN A 311 17.23 0.91 -9.26
CA GLN A 311 18.27 -0.11 -9.44
C GLN A 311 17.66 -1.42 -9.93
N PHE A 312 16.57 -1.86 -9.32
CA PHE A 312 15.84 -3.06 -9.75
C PHE A 312 15.38 -2.94 -11.22
N MET A 313 14.82 -1.78 -11.60
CA MET A 313 14.42 -1.52 -12.98
C MET A 313 15.62 -1.55 -13.95
N PHE A 314 16.76 -0.97 -13.57
CA PHE A 314 17.97 -0.98 -14.39
C PHE A 314 18.54 -2.38 -14.56
N ALA A 315 18.65 -3.16 -13.46
CA ALA A 315 19.12 -4.54 -13.48
C ALA A 315 18.24 -5.44 -14.35
N ASN A 316 16.93 -5.24 -14.33
CA ASN A 316 16.02 -5.97 -15.21
C ASN A 316 16.10 -5.51 -16.67
N GLN A 317 16.35 -4.23 -16.94
CA GLN A 317 16.59 -3.75 -18.30
C GLN A 317 17.89 -4.31 -18.89
N THR A 318 18.96 -4.43 -18.12
CA THR A 318 20.22 -5.05 -18.56
C THR A 318 20.07 -6.54 -18.77
N ALA A 319 19.43 -7.27 -17.85
CA ALA A 319 19.14 -8.70 -18.03
C ALA A 319 18.27 -8.95 -19.27
N LYS A 320 17.26 -8.11 -19.51
CA LYS A 320 16.43 -8.20 -20.72
C LYS A 320 17.24 -8.02 -22.01
N LYS A 321 18.21 -7.10 -22.04
CA LYS A 321 19.10 -6.91 -23.20
C LYS A 321 19.97 -8.13 -23.48
N ASN A 322 20.33 -8.86 -22.43
CA ASN A 322 21.15 -10.07 -22.52
C ASN A 322 20.31 -11.35 -22.73
N ASN A 323 18.99 -11.26 -22.91
CA ASN A 323 18.04 -12.39 -22.98
C ASN A 323 18.09 -13.33 -21.74
N ASN A 324 18.42 -12.76 -20.59
CA ASN A 324 18.50 -13.47 -19.32
C ASN A 324 17.17 -13.47 -18.56
N LYS A 325 17.04 -14.32 -17.53
CA LYS A 325 15.86 -14.34 -16.66
C LYS A 325 15.79 -13.07 -15.82
N LEU A 326 14.62 -12.44 -15.85
CA LEU A 326 14.31 -11.24 -15.06
C LEU A 326 14.18 -11.59 -13.57
N SER A 327 14.56 -10.65 -12.71
CA SER A 327 14.27 -10.73 -11.28
C SER A 327 12.85 -10.29 -10.98
N THR A 328 12.26 -10.91 -9.96
CA THR A 328 10.96 -10.55 -9.39
C THR A 328 11.17 -9.89 -8.03
N ALA A 329 10.32 -8.92 -7.71
CA ALA A 329 10.41 -8.21 -6.44
C ALA A 329 9.03 -7.77 -5.95
N LYS A 330 8.88 -7.75 -4.64
CA LYS A 330 7.72 -7.22 -3.93
C LYS A 330 7.95 -5.74 -3.62
N GLU A 331 6.98 -4.90 -3.98
CA GLU A 331 7.03 -3.48 -3.62
C GLU A 331 6.83 -3.32 -2.10
N LEU A 332 7.64 -2.46 -1.49
CA LEU A 332 7.60 -2.19 -0.06
C LEU A 332 7.11 -0.77 0.20
N LEU A 333 6.28 -0.63 1.24
CA LEU A 333 5.86 0.65 1.78
C LEU A 333 6.67 0.95 3.04
N PHE A 334 7.54 1.96 2.98
CA PHE A 334 8.36 2.39 4.11
C PHE A 334 8.10 3.84 4.50
N GLY A 335 8.29 4.10 5.80
CA GLY A 335 8.38 5.45 6.32
C GLY A 335 9.60 6.19 5.74
N VAL A 336 9.49 7.51 5.62
CA VAL A 336 10.51 8.36 4.98
C VAL A 336 11.89 8.24 5.66
N SER A 337 11.95 8.06 6.99
CA SER A 337 13.22 7.82 7.70
C SER A 337 13.91 6.52 7.28
N ARG A 338 13.15 5.42 7.13
CA ARG A 338 13.71 4.13 6.69
C ARG A 338 14.13 4.16 5.21
N VAL A 339 13.42 4.92 4.37
CA VAL A 339 13.82 5.17 2.98
C VAL A 339 15.16 5.92 2.95
N ALA A 340 15.34 6.94 3.79
CA ALA A 340 16.58 7.73 3.84
C ALA A 340 17.81 6.93 4.31
N LEU A 341 17.63 5.89 5.12
CA LEU A 341 18.71 5.00 5.58
C LEU A 341 19.09 3.91 4.57
N SER A 342 18.19 3.59 3.64
CA SER A 342 18.39 2.55 2.63
C SER A 342 18.90 3.14 1.31
N THR A 343 19.61 4.27 1.35
CA THR A 343 20.13 4.91 0.13
C THR A 343 21.34 4.17 -0.42
N GLN A 344 21.51 4.25 -1.73
CA GLN A 344 22.66 3.69 -2.44
C GLN A 344 23.99 4.27 -1.95
N SER A 345 24.06 5.59 -1.77
CA SER A 345 25.26 6.26 -1.29
C SER A 345 25.51 5.96 0.18
N PHE A 346 26.69 5.40 0.46
CA PHE A 346 27.14 5.24 1.84
C PHE A 346 27.49 6.59 2.48
N LEU A 347 27.97 7.58 1.71
CA LEU A 347 28.25 8.93 2.22
C LEU A 347 26.97 9.63 2.69
N SER A 348 25.90 9.54 1.90
CA SER A 348 24.62 10.12 2.26
C SER A 348 23.97 9.38 3.43
N SER A 349 24.07 8.05 3.46
CA SER A 349 23.55 7.24 4.58
C SER A 349 24.30 7.53 5.88
N ALA A 350 25.64 7.54 5.84
CA ALA A 350 26.51 7.75 7.00
C ALA A 350 26.36 9.15 7.63
N SER A 351 25.92 10.14 6.84
CA SER A 351 25.64 11.51 7.32
C SER A 351 24.33 11.65 8.10
N PHE A 352 23.40 10.68 8.02
CA PHE A 352 22.10 10.77 8.67
C PHE A 352 22.10 10.09 10.04
N GLN A 353 22.30 8.76 10.10
CA GLN A 353 22.38 7.99 11.35
C GLN A 353 23.30 6.75 11.16
N GLU A 354 23.69 6.12 12.28
CA GLU A 354 24.44 4.85 12.31
C GLU A 354 25.79 4.84 11.54
N THR A 355 26.51 5.97 11.54
CA THR A 355 27.75 6.18 10.76
C THR A 355 28.74 5.01 10.82
N ALA A 356 29.08 4.52 12.02
CA ALA A 356 30.05 3.45 12.19
C ALA A 356 29.63 2.15 11.49
N LYS A 357 28.37 1.75 11.64
CA LYS A 357 27.81 0.53 11.03
C LYS A 357 27.79 0.63 9.51
N VAL A 358 27.42 1.79 8.97
CA VAL A 358 27.42 2.05 7.52
C VAL A 358 28.83 1.92 6.95
N LEU A 359 29.83 2.54 7.58
CA LEU A 359 31.21 2.50 7.10
C LEU A 359 31.83 1.10 7.20
N ILE A 360 31.57 0.36 8.29
CA ILE A 360 32.05 -1.03 8.46
C ILE A 360 31.48 -1.92 7.34
N ASN A 361 30.16 -1.88 7.13
CA ASN A 361 29.53 -2.68 6.07
C ASN A 361 30.02 -2.30 4.67
N THR A 362 30.21 -1.00 4.41
CA THR A 362 30.75 -0.50 3.13
C THR A 362 32.17 -0.99 2.89
N ALA A 363 33.03 -0.95 3.93
CA ALA A 363 34.40 -1.44 3.84
C ALA A 363 34.45 -2.97 3.61
N LEU A 364 33.56 -3.74 4.25
CA LEU A 364 33.46 -5.19 4.05
C LEU A 364 32.98 -5.56 2.63
N THR A 365 32.04 -4.79 2.09
CA THR A 365 31.43 -5.06 0.76
C THR A 365 32.21 -4.44 -0.40
N GLY A 366 33.16 -3.53 -0.14
CA GLY A 366 33.89 -2.80 -1.18
C GLY A 366 33.00 -1.89 -2.03
N LYS A 367 31.91 -1.36 -1.46
CA LYS A 367 30.91 -0.57 -2.20
C LYS A 367 31.49 0.75 -2.72
N VAL A 368 31.18 1.08 -3.98
CA VAL A 368 31.59 2.32 -4.65
C VAL A 368 30.46 3.35 -4.61
N ASP A 369 30.79 4.62 -4.33
CA ASP A 369 29.83 5.73 -4.37
C ASP A 369 29.96 6.52 -5.68
N TYR A 370 28.86 6.60 -6.45
CA TYR A 370 28.83 7.27 -7.74
C TYR A 370 28.47 8.76 -7.67
N LEU A 371 28.23 9.31 -6.47
CA LEU A 371 27.98 10.75 -6.25
C LEU A 371 26.85 11.30 -7.14
N GLU A 372 25.75 10.55 -7.26
CA GLU A 372 24.62 10.96 -8.11
C GLU A 372 23.60 11.85 -7.37
N GLY A 373 23.68 11.94 -6.05
CA GLY A 373 22.76 12.73 -5.24
C GLY A 373 23.31 14.11 -4.90
N LEU A 374 22.48 14.90 -4.21
CA LEU A 374 22.85 16.25 -3.80
C LEU A 374 23.81 16.21 -2.60
N LYS A 375 23.54 15.31 -1.64
CA LYS A 375 24.22 15.32 -0.34
C LYS A 375 25.68 14.89 -0.45
N GLU A 376 25.97 13.87 -1.26
CA GLU A 376 27.33 13.36 -1.43
C GLU A 376 28.23 14.39 -2.10
N ASN A 377 27.71 15.10 -3.11
CA ASN A 377 28.45 16.16 -3.79
C ASN A 377 28.73 17.35 -2.85
N VAL A 378 27.78 17.72 -1.99
CA VAL A 378 28.01 18.76 -0.98
C VAL A 378 29.09 18.33 0.02
N ILE A 379 29.05 17.08 0.51
CA ILE A 379 30.04 16.55 1.46
C ILE A 379 31.45 16.59 0.87
N ILE A 380 31.61 16.24 -0.41
CA ILE A 380 32.92 16.22 -1.09
C ILE A 380 33.34 17.61 -1.62
N GLY A 381 32.44 18.58 -1.67
CA GLY A 381 32.72 19.92 -2.22
C GLY A 381 32.66 19.99 -3.75
N ARG A 382 31.87 19.13 -4.40
CA ARG A 382 31.57 19.19 -5.85
C ARG A 382 30.26 19.94 -6.10
N LEU A 383 30.07 20.39 -7.34
CA LEU A 383 28.80 20.95 -7.79
C LEU A 383 27.69 19.89 -7.65
N ILE A 384 26.54 20.30 -7.11
CA ILE A 384 25.37 19.43 -7.02
C ILE A 384 24.80 19.14 -8.42
N PRO A 385 24.27 17.92 -8.67
CA PRO A 385 23.65 17.56 -9.94
C PRO A 385 22.21 18.11 -10.07
N ALA A 386 22.02 19.40 -9.75
CA ALA A 386 20.76 20.12 -9.85
C ALA A 386 21.00 21.59 -10.21
N GLY A 387 19.96 22.26 -10.73
CA GLY A 387 20.01 23.64 -11.18
C GLY A 387 21.11 23.84 -12.24
N THR A 388 21.99 24.81 -12.01
CA THR A 388 23.12 25.13 -12.91
C THR A 388 24.16 24.02 -13.01
N GLY A 389 24.23 23.11 -12.01
CA GLY A 389 25.13 21.96 -12.04
C GLY A 389 24.55 20.75 -12.79
N PHE A 390 23.30 20.83 -13.25
CA PHE A 390 22.66 19.77 -14.02
C PHE A 390 23.20 19.75 -15.45
N LYS A 391 23.80 18.62 -15.86
CA LYS A 391 24.21 18.38 -17.24
C LYS A 391 23.06 17.68 -17.98
N LYS A 392 22.62 18.28 -19.09
CA LYS A 392 21.54 17.76 -19.94
C LYS A 392 21.92 16.48 -20.66
#